data_AF-A0AAV4WHW4-F1
#
_entry.id   AF-A0AAV4WHW4-F1
#
_cell.length_a   1.000
_cell.length_b   1.000
_cell.length_c   1.000
_cell.angle_alpha   90.00
_cell.angle_beta   90.00
_cell.angle_gamma   90.00
#
_symmetry.space_group_name_H-M   'P 1'
#
loop_
_entity.id
_entity.type
_entity.pdbx_description
1 polymer ?
#
loop_
_entity_poly.entity_id
_entity_poly.type
_entity_poly.pdbx_seq_one_letter_code
_entity_poly.pdbx_strand_id
1 'polypeptide(L)'
;MSLAISIRKRATARSSFTRTANVLKEELNEVEPDKSVLDDKFIKLQTVNTELKTYDSVILDLMIAAEVPDDDLNNEVISCEEYLDEFISLSRRIKEKDG
;
A
#
# COMPACT_ATOMS: atom_id res chain seq x y z
N MET A 1 -3.34 2.66 -20.49
CA MET A 1 -2.67 3.70 -19.68
C MET A 1 -1.18 3.60 -19.95
N SER A 2 -0.42 4.70 -20.08
CA SER A 2 1.03 4.60 -20.32
C SER A 2 1.80 4.35 -19.02
N LEU A 3 2.98 3.74 -19.12
CA LEU A 3 3.85 3.43 -17.98
C LEU A 3 4.11 4.68 -17.12
N ALA A 4 4.45 5.81 -17.75
CA ALA A 4 4.70 7.07 -17.05
C ALA A 4 3.48 7.60 -16.28
N ILE A 5 2.26 7.39 -16.79
CA ILE A 5 1.03 7.79 -16.08
C ILE A 5 0.81 6.85 -14.89
N SER A 6 0.98 5.54 -15.08
CA SER A 6 0.82 4.55 -14.00
C SER A 6 1.81 4.79 -12.86
N ILE A 7 3.09 5.07 -13.17
CA ILE A 7 4.12 5.40 -12.17
C ILE A 7 3.73 6.63 -11.34
N ARG A 8 3.26 7.71 -11.99
CA ARG A 8 2.84 8.92 -11.27
C ARG A 8 1.64 8.66 -10.37
N LYS A 9 0.64 7.92 -10.85
CA LYS A 9 -0.53 7.56 -10.04
C LYS A 9 -0.14 6.67 -8.86
N ARG A 10 0.74 5.68 -9.08
CA ARG A 10 1.29 4.85 -8.01
C ARG A 10 2.02 5.69 -6.96
N ALA A 11 2.87 6.64 -7.36
CA ALA A 11 3.59 7.50 -6.41
C ALA A 11 2.64 8.28 -5.50
N THR A 12 1.54 8.82 -6.04
CA THR A 12 0.50 9.49 -5.27
C THR A 12 -0.21 8.50 -4.31
N ALA A 13 -0.55 7.31 -4.79
CA ALA A 13 -1.18 6.28 -3.96
C ALA A 13 -0.23 5.82 -2.83
N ARG A 14 1.05 5.58 -3.11
CA ARG A 14 2.08 5.22 -2.11
C ARG A 14 2.21 6.31 -1.04
N SER A 15 2.24 7.58 -1.46
CA SER A 15 2.27 8.71 -0.53
C SER A 15 1.03 8.77 0.39
N SER A 16 -0.15 8.50 -0.17
CA SER A 16 -1.41 8.43 0.59
C SER A 16 -1.42 7.24 1.55
N PHE A 17 -0.91 6.09 1.10
CA PHE A 17 -0.77 4.87 1.90
C PHE A 17 0.14 5.13 3.09
N THR A 18 1.36 5.61 2.87
CA THR A 18 2.34 5.88 3.94
C THR A 18 1.78 6.84 4.98
N ARG A 19 1.13 7.93 4.54
CA ARG A 19 0.51 8.89 5.49
C ARG A 19 -0.59 8.22 6.31
N THR A 20 -1.46 7.44 5.67
CA THR A 20 -2.57 6.77 6.36
C THR A 20 -2.06 5.68 7.32
N ALA A 21 -1.07 4.91 6.89
CA ALA A 21 -0.38 3.90 7.69
C ALA A 21 0.30 4.50 8.92
N ASN A 22 0.97 5.65 8.78
CA ASN A 22 1.61 6.30 9.92
C ASN A 22 0.59 6.76 10.96
N VAL A 23 -0.53 7.35 10.54
CA VAL A 23 -1.60 7.72 11.48
C VAL A 23 -2.17 6.49 12.19
N LEU A 24 -2.39 5.38 11.48
CA LEU A 24 -2.80 4.12 12.10
C LEU A 24 -1.77 3.61 13.10
N LYS A 25 -0.48 3.68 12.79
CA LYS A 25 0.60 3.25 13.69
C LYS A 25 0.63 4.08 14.96
N GLU A 26 0.49 5.41 14.83
CA GLU A 26 0.43 6.34 15.96
C GLU A 26 -0.74 6.00 16.87
N GLU A 27 -1.95 5.91 16.31
CA GLU A 27 -3.18 5.59 17.03
C GLU A 27 -3.11 4.21 17.72
N LEU A 28 -2.62 3.18 17.02
CA LEU A 28 -2.47 1.83 17.59
C LEU A 28 -1.47 1.74 18.75
N ASN A 29 -0.57 2.72 18.87
CA ASN A 29 0.42 2.79 19.95
C ASN A 29 -0.10 3.57 21.16
N GLU A 30 -1.28 4.21 21.07
CA GLU A 30 -1.88 4.88 22.20
C GLU A 30 -2.35 3.90 23.27
N VAL A 31 -2.41 4.39 24.52
CA VAL A 31 -2.89 3.61 25.67
C VAL A 31 -4.39 3.32 25.51
N GLU A 32 -5.14 4.31 24.99
CA GLU A 32 -6.57 4.22 24.70
C GLU A 32 -6.81 4.73 23.27
N PRO A 33 -6.66 3.86 22.25
CA PRO A 33 -6.85 4.25 20.86
C PRO A 33 -8.30 4.66 20.55
N ASP A 34 -8.46 5.72 19.77
CA ASP A 34 -9.74 6.13 19.20
C ASP A 34 -10.15 5.15 18.08
N LYS A 35 -11.15 4.32 18.39
CA LYS A 35 -11.71 3.33 17.46
C LYS A 35 -12.27 3.97 16.19
N SER A 36 -12.88 5.16 16.28
CA SER A 36 -13.40 5.85 15.09
C SER A 36 -12.27 6.26 14.15
N VAL A 37 -11.14 6.71 14.71
CA VAL A 37 -9.95 7.05 13.92
C VAL A 37 -9.37 5.79 13.28
N LEU A 38 -9.23 4.70 14.05
CA LEU A 38 -8.75 3.42 13.52
C LEU A 38 -9.61 2.92 12.36
N ASP A 39 -10.94 2.89 12.51
CA ASP A 39 -11.87 2.44 11.47
C ASP A 39 -11.79 3.30 10.22
N ASP A 40 -11.87 4.63 10.37
CA ASP A 40 -11.82 5.58 9.26
C ASP A 40 -10.51 5.48 8.47
N LYS A 41 -9.38 5.40 9.17
CA LYS A 41 -8.07 5.28 8.52
C LYS A 41 -7.88 3.90 7.93
N PHE A 42 -8.42 2.85 8.53
CA PHE A 42 -8.31 1.50 7.99
C PHE A 42 -9.11 1.35 6.69
N ILE A 43 -10.34 1.85 6.63
CA ILE A 43 -11.15 1.89 5.39
C ILE A 43 -10.40 2.64 4.28
N LYS A 44 -9.78 3.78 4.64
CA LYS A 44 -8.96 4.53 3.69
C LYS A 44 -7.73 3.74 3.23
N LEU A 45 -7.05 3.05 4.13
CA LEU A 45 -5.89 2.22 3.81
C LEU A 45 -6.27 1.08 2.86
N GLN A 46 -7.42 0.42 3.09
CA GLN A 46 -7.96 -0.63 2.21
C GLN A 46 -8.23 -0.10 0.79
N THR A 47 -8.80 1.10 0.69
CA THR A 47 -9.10 1.75 -0.59
C THR A 47 -7.80 2.02 -1.35
N VAL A 48 -6.82 2.65 -0.69
CA VAL A 48 -5.54 2.99 -1.31
C VAL A 48 -4.74 1.73 -1.67
N ASN A 49 -4.77 0.68 -0.84
CA ASN A 49 -4.13 -0.60 -1.15
C ASN A 49 -4.70 -1.25 -2.42
N THR A 50 -6.02 -1.16 -2.62
CA THR A 50 -6.68 -1.66 -3.83
C THR A 50 -6.24 -0.88 -5.08
N GLU A 51 -6.08 0.45 -4.96
CA GLU A 51 -5.53 1.29 -6.02
C GLU A 51 -4.08 0.92 -6.33
N LEU A 52 -3.24 0.72 -5.29
CA LEU A 52 -1.85 0.31 -5.46
C LEU A 52 -1.73 -1.00 -6.23
N LYS A 53 -2.46 -2.05 -5.82
CA LYS A 53 -2.49 -3.33 -6.54
C LYS A 53 -2.83 -3.18 -8.02
N THR A 54 -3.76 -2.29 -8.33
CA THR A 54 -4.15 -2.02 -9.71
C THR A 54 -2.99 -1.37 -10.50
N TYR A 55 -2.32 -0.38 -9.92
CA TYR A 55 -1.19 0.28 -10.58
C TYR A 55 0.05 -0.61 -10.67
N ASP A 56 0.34 -1.39 -9.63
CA ASP A 56 1.46 -2.33 -9.58
C ASP A 56 1.30 -3.40 -10.66
N SER A 57 0.12 -4.01 -10.77
CA SER A 57 -0.18 -4.97 -11.85
C SER A 57 0.02 -4.36 -13.24
N VAL A 58 -0.51 -3.15 -13.48
CA VAL A 58 -0.34 -2.47 -14.78
C VAL A 58 1.13 -2.15 -15.07
N ILE A 59 1.92 -1.76 -14.06
CA ILE A 59 3.34 -1.44 -14.23
C ILE A 59 4.14 -2.70 -14.55
N LEU A 60 3.92 -3.78 -13.81
CA LEU A 60 4.59 -5.06 -14.05
C LEU A 60 4.28 -5.61 -15.45
N ASP A 61 3.01 -5.59 -15.88
CA ASP A 61 2.62 -6.00 -17.24
C ASP A 61 3.33 -5.17 -18.32
N LEU A 62 3.47 -3.87 -18.10
CA LEU A 62 4.16 -2.96 -19.03
C LEU A 62 5.68 -3.18 -19.04
N MET A 63 6.29 -3.53 -17.90
CA MET A 63 7.71 -3.87 -17.82
C MET A 63 8.01 -5.20 -18.54
N ILE A 64 7.16 -6.20 -18.36
CA ILE A 64 7.25 -7.49 -19.07
C ILE A 64 7.11 -7.27 -20.57
N ALA A 65 6.11 -6.48 -21.01
CA ALA A 65 5.91 -6.16 -22.41
C ALA A 65 7.05 -5.35 -23.04
N ALA A 66 7.83 -4.65 -22.22
CA ALA A 66 9.00 -3.90 -22.62
C ALA A 66 10.32 -4.70 -22.53
N GLU A 67 10.24 -5.99 -22.18
CA GLU A 67 11.41 -6.88 -22.03
C GLU A 67 12.48 -6.30 -21.09
N VAL A 68 12.03 -5.66 -20.00
CA VAL A 68 12.90 -5.12 -18.95
C VAL A 68 13.72 -6.26 -18.32
N PRO A 69 15.02 -6.06 -17.99
CA PRO A 69 15.84 -7.09 -17.35
C PRO A 69 15.19 -7.69 -16.10
N ASP A 70 15.39 -8.99 -15.90
CA ASP A 70 14.82 -9.72 -14.76
C ASP A 70 15.18 -9.10 -13.40
N ASP A 71 16.39 -8.58 -13.25
CA ASP A 71 16.84 -7.91 -12.03
C ASP A 71 15.99 -6.66 -11.73
N ASP A 72 15.69 -5.85 -12.75
CA ASP A 72 14.87 -4.65 -12.62
C ASP A 72 13.40 -5.01 -12.34
N LEU A 73 12.88 -6.06 -13.00
CA LEU A 73 11.53 -6.57 -12.73
C LEU A 73 11.42 -7.12 -11.31
N ASN A 74 12.41 -7.88 -10.84
CA ASN A 74 12.44 -8.44 -9.50
C ASN A 74 12.50 -7.35 -8.42
N ASN A 75 13.32 -6.31 -8.63
CA ASN A 75 13.34 -5.15 -7.73
C ASN A 75 11.98 -4.45 -7.64
N GLU A 76 11.25 -4.36 -8.76
CA GLU A 76 9.91 -3.78 -8.77
C GLU A 76 8.89 -4.67 -8.03
N VAL A 77 8.94 -6.00 -8.22
CA VAL A 77 8.09 -6.94 -7.48
C VAL A 77 8.32 -6.81 -5.97
N ILE A 78 9.58 -6.82 -5.52
CA ILE A 78 9.93 -6.62 -4.11
C ILE A 78 9.35 -5.31 -3.58
N SER A 79 9.48 -4.22 -4.34
CA SER A 79 8.91 -2.92 -3.94
C SER A 79 7.39 -2.94 -3.82
N CYS A 80 6.68 -3.75 -4.60
CA CYS A 80 5.24 -3.94 -4.47
C CYS A 80 4.88 -4.75 -3.22
N GLU A 81 5.65 -5.81 -2.93
CA GLU A 81 5.47 -6.68 -1.77
C GLU A 81 5.63 -5.92 -0.45
N GLU A 82 6.58 -4.98 -0.34
CA GLU A 82 6.78 -4.15 0.85
C GLU A 82 5.50 -3.43 1.31
N TYR A 83 4.71 -2.88 0.38
CA TYR A 83 3.45 -2.19 0.71
C TYR A 83 2.35 -3.18 1.09
N LEU A 84 2.33 -4.37 0.48
CA LEU A 84 1.39 -5.42 0.80
C LEU A 84 1.64 -5.97 2.22
N ASP A 85 2.90 -6.23 2.56
CA ASP A 85 3.31 -6.72 3.88
C ASP A 85 2.96 -5.72 4.98
N GLU A 86 3.22 -4.43 4.75
CA GLU A 86 2.84 -3.36 5.66
C GLU A 86 1.31 -3.32 5.86
N PHE A 87 0.52 -3.45 4.79
CA PHE A 87 -0.93 -3.52 4.89
C PHE A 87 -1.41 -4.72 5.71
N ILE A 88 -0.83 -5.91 5.47
CA ILE A 88 -1.17 -7.14 6.21
C ILE A 88 -0.83 -6.98 7.69
N SER A 89 0.35 -6.44 8.00
CA SER A 89 0.81 -6.16 9.36
C SER A 89 -0.16 -5.24 10.12
N LEU A 90 -0.54 -4.11 9.52
CA LEU A 90 -1.50 -3.18 10.12
C LEU A 90 -2.89 -3.79 10.28
N SER A 91 -3.36 -4.51 9.26
CA SER A 91 -4.66 -5.20 9.31
C SER A 91 -4.73 -6.20 10.47
N ARG A 92 -3.62 -6.90 10.74
CA ARG A 92 -3.53 -7.84 11.88
C ARG A 92 -3.56 -7.10 13.22
N ARG A 93 -2.77 -6.03 13.36
CA ARG A 93 -2.72 -5.25 14.61
C ARG A 93 -4.07 -4.64 14.98
N ILE A 94 -4.84 -4.19 13.99
CA ILE A 94 -6.20 -3.65 14.21
C ILE A 94 -7.14 -4.75 14.72
N LYS A 95 -7.15 -5.91 14.05
CA LYS A 95 -7.96 -7.06 14.49
C LYS A 95 -7.62 -7.54 15.90
N GLU A 96 -6.35 -7.45 16.31
CA GLU A 96 -5.90 -7.80 17.66
C GLU A 96 -6.36 -6.78 18.73
N LYS A 97 -6.75 -5.56 18.35
CA LYS A 97 -7.30 -4.52 19.24
C LYS A 97 -8.83 -4.56 19.35
N ASP A 98 -9.49 -5.15 18.36
CA ASP A 98 -10.95 -5.32 18.34
C ASP A 98 -11.44 -6.56 19.11
N GLY A 99 -10.56 -7.53 19.36
CA GLY A 99 -10.82 -8.73 20.15
C GLY A 99 -10.49 -8.57 21.63
#